data_AF-A0A1W1GWL0-F1
#
_entry.id   AF-A0A1W1GWL0-F1
#
_cell.length_a   1.000
_cell.length_b   1.000
_cell.length_c   1.000
_cell.angle_alpha   90.00
_cell.angle_beta   90.00
_cell.angle_gamma   90.00
#
_symmetry.space_group_name_H-M   'P 1'
#
loop_
_entity.id
_entity.type
_entity.pdbx_description
1 polymer ?
#
loop_
_entity_poly.entity_id
_entity_poly.type
_entity_poly.pdbx_seq_one_letter_code
_entity_poly.pdbx_strand_id
1 'polypeptide(L)'
;MALMNSSECNCKARSDTAICPTCDAAAPPATQQPIDAVYAAPVSQSAPIARNRAIYILLALFLGIFGVHNFYAGYHGRAVCQLLITLLLGWLLIGVLFTGLWALVEMITVETDASGVQMV
;
A
#
# COMPACT_ATOMS: atom_id res chain seq x y z
N MET A 1 15.26 33.30 46.90
CA MET A 1 14.39 32.20 46.46
C MET A 1 13.81 32.59 45.11
N ALA A 2 14.57 32.33 44.04
CA ALA A 2 14.19 32.61 42.67
C ALA A 2 13.46 31.39 42.11
N LEU A 3 12.25 31.59 41.60
CA LEU A 3 11.48 30.56 40.89
C LEU A 3 12.04 30.47 39.46
N MET A 4 12.94 29.51 39.24
CA MET A 4 13.49 29.23 37.91
C MET A 4 12.46 28.44 37.09
N ASN A 5 12.20 28.93 35.88
CA ASN A 5 11.19 28.43 34.95
C ASN A 5 11.64 27.09 34.33
N SER A 6 10.71 26.13 34.22
CA SER A 6 10.93 24.76 33.72
C SER A 6 11.49 24.64 32.29
N SER A 7 11.52 25.73 31.52
CA SER A 7 12.03 25.75 30.13
C SER A 7 13.56 25.66 30.01
N GLU A 8 14.32 25.90 31.08
CA GLU A 8 15.80 25.88 31.05
C GLU A 8 16.40 24.57 31.57
N CYS A 9 15.58 23.66 32.12
CA CYS A 9 16.04 22.35 32.55
C CYS A 9 16.18 21.41 31.34
N ASN A 10 17.35 21.43 30.71
CA ASN A 10 17.78 20.41 29.74
C ASN A 10 18.11 19.07 30.45
N CYS A 11 17.13 18.47 31.15
CA CYS A 11 17.27 17.16 31.77
C CYS A 11 17.20 16.10 30.66
N LYS A 12 18.35 15.76 30.04
CA LYS A 12 18.49 14.50 29.28
C LYS A 12 18.28 13.37 30.29
N ALA A 13 17.10 12.75 30.28
CA ALA A 13 16.73 11.68 31.22
C ALA A 13 17.84 10.63 31.29
N ARG A 14 18.62 10.66 32.37
CA ARG A 14 19.60 9.63 32.70
C ARG A 14 18.79 8.49 33.30
N SER A 15 18.76 7.38 32.58
CA SER A 15 17.97 6.15 32.77
C SER A 15 18.08 5.44 34.12
N ASP A 16 18.69 6.05 35.12
CA ASP A 16 19.14 5.38 36.34
C ASP A 16 18.63 6.05 37.63
N THR A 17 18.02 7.24 37.57
CA THR A 17 17.31 7.84 38.71
C THR A 17 16.11 8.68 38.24
N ALA A 18 14.92 8.37 38.75
CA ALA A 18 13.65 9.01 38.38
C ALA A 18 13.44 10.40 39.04
N ILE A 19 14.52 11.15 39.30
CA ILE A 19 14.49 12.45 39.98
C ILE A 19 15.56 13.32 39.32
N CYS A 20 15.19 14.44 38.67
CA CYS A 20 16.16 15.44 38.21
C CYS A 20 16.52 16.32 39.44
N PRO A 21 17.74 16.22 40.00
CA PRO A 21 18.08 16.81 41.32
C PRO A 21 18.11 18.35 41.34
N THR A 22 17.89 19.00 40.20
CA THR A 22 17.93 20.46 40.04
C THR A 22 16.55 21.09 39.93
N CYS A 23 15.48 20.31 39.74
CA CYS A 23 14.14 20.88 39.49
C CYS A 23 12.98 20.22 40.24
N ASP A 24 13.22 19.19 41.07
CA ASP A 24 12.20 18.55 41.93
C ASP A 24 10.87 18.24 41.20
N ALA A 25 10.94 18.02 39.89
CA ALA A 25 9.78 17.73 39.06
C ALA A 25 9.53 16.23 39.09
N ALA A 26 8.39 15.83 39.67
CA ALA A 26 7.94 14.44 39.66
C ALA A 26 7.70 13.99 38.21
N ALA A 27 8.31 12.85 37.84
CA ALA A 27 8.06 12.23 36.56
C ALA A 27 6.57 11.85 36.40
N PRO A 28 5.97 11.98 35.21
CA PRO A 28 4.61 11.53 34.96
C PRO A 28 4.48 10.02 35.23
N PRO A 29 3.34 9.54 35.75
CA PRO A 29 3.17 8.14 36.12
C PRO A 29 3.37 7.26 34.89
N ALA A 30 4.26 6.27 35.03
CA ALA A 30 4.44 5.22 34.03
C ALA A 30 3.15 4.43 33.89
N THR A 31 2.37 4.73 32.85
CA THR A 31 1.28 3.87 32.40
C THR A 31 1.90 2.57 31.89
N GLN A 32 1.70 1.49 32.63
CA GLN A 32 1.98 0.13 32.18
C GLN A 32 1.18 -0.12 30.90
N GLN A 33 1.89 -0.22 29.78
CA GLN A 33 1.29 -0.68 28.54
C GLN A 33 1.10 -2.22 28.61
N PRO A 34 -0.09 -2.75 28.27
CA PRO A 34 -0.37 -4.18 28.32
C PRO A 34 0.59 -4.96 27.39
N ILE A 35 1.16 -6.03 27.96
CA ILE A 35 2.23 -6.87 27.40
C ILE A 35 1.82 -7.74 26.18
N ASP A 36 0.57 -7.65 25.73
CA ASP A 36 0.03 -8.48 24.64
C ASP A 36 0.46 -8.01 23.24
N ALA A 37 1.12 -6.85 23.13
CA ALA A 37 1.57 -6.30 21.85
C ALA A 37 2.93 -6.86 21.35
N VAL A 38 3.59 -7.76 22.08
CA VAL A 38 4.95 -8.21 21.76
C VAL A 38 5.01 -9.37 20.74
N TYR A 39 3.90 -10.08 20.48
CA TYR A 39 3.89 -11.21 19.52
C TYR A 39 3.27 -10.90 18.15
N ALA A 40 2.91 -9.65 17.87
CA ALA A 40 2.59 -9.25 16.49
C ALA A 40 3.88 -8.85 15.77
N ALA A 41 4.58 -9.85 15.22
CA ALA A 41 5.59 -9.55 14.19
C ALA A 41 4.93 -8.62 13.15
N PRO A 42 5.57 -7.51 12.74
CA PRO A 42 5.07 -6.75 11.62
C PRO A 42 5.16 -7.67 10.41
N VAL A 43 4.02 -8.25 10.02
CA VAL A 43 3.85 -8.70 8.65
C VAL A 43 4.25 -7.49 7.80
N SER A 44 5.34 -7.61 7.05
CA SER A 44 5.74 -6.58 6.09
C SER A 44 4.65 -6.49 5.03
N GLN A 45 3.58 -5.78 5.36
CA GLN A 45 2.65 -5.23 4.41
C GLN A 45 3.45 -4.15 3.70
N SER A 46 4.14 -4.56 2.64
CA SER A 46 4.73 -3.63 1.69
C SER A 46 3.67 -2.58 1.40
N ALA A 47 3.93 -1.32 1.79
CA ALA A 47 2.97 -0.25 1.62
C ALA A 47 2.47 -0.29 0.17
N PRO A 48 1.15 -0.37 -0.06
CA PRO A 48 0.67 -0.65 -1.38
C PRO A 48 1.04 0.53 -2.29
N ILE A 49 1.86 0.23 -3.29
CA ILE A 49 2.40 1.23 -4.22
C ILE A 49 1.25 1.65 -5.13
N ALA A 50 0.79 2.89 -4.99
CA ALA A 50 -0.20 3.46 -5.89
C ALA A 50 0.30 3.38 -7.33
N ARG A 51 -0.48 2.71 -8.17
CA ARG A 51 -0.11 2.42 -9.56
C ARG A 51 -0.73 3.45 -10.49
N ASN A 52 0.02 3.91 -11.49
CA ASN A 52 -0.44 4.99 -12.38
C ASN A 52 -1.56 4.52 -13.31
N ARG A 53 -2.73 5.17 -13.25
CA ARG A 53 -3.90 4.85 -14.09
C ARG A 53 -3.64 5.12 -15.56
N ALA A 54 -2.90 6.18 -15.87
CA ALA A 54 -2.54 6.50 -17.26
C ALA A 54 -1.75 5.37 -17.92
N ILE A 55 -0.81 4.75 -17.19
CA ILE A 55 -0.03 3.62 -17.70
C ILE A 55 -0.95 2.41 -17.92
N TYR A 56 -1.85 2.13 -16.99
CA TYR A 56 -2.85 1.06 -17.14
C TYR A 56 -3.70 1.24 -18.41
N ILE A 57 -4.22 2.44 -18.65
CA ILE A 57 -5.04 2.77 -19.84
C ILE A 57 -4.22 2.66 -21.12
N LEU A 58 -2.99 3.17 -21.14
CA LEU A 58 -2.11 3.06 -22.31
C LEU A 58 -1.79 1.59 -22.62
N LEU A 59 -1.49 0.78 -21.60
CA LEU A 59 -1.29 -0.66 -21.77
C LEU A 59 -2.56 -1.35 -22.29
N ALA A 60 -3.74 -0.93 -21.84
CA ALA A 60 -5.01 -1.47 -22.30
C ALA A 60 -5.30 -1.07 -23.76
N LEU A 61 -4.92 0.13 -24.19
CA LEU A 61 -5.15 0.59 -25.57
C LEU A 61 -4.22 -0.11 -26.57
N PHE A 62 -2.92 -0.19 -26.27
CA PHE A 62 -1.93 -0.75 -27.20
C PHE A 62 -1.78 -2.26 -27.11
N LEU A 63 -1.91 -2.82 -25.90
CA LEU A 63 -1.62 -4.23 -25.59
C LEU A 63 -2.80 -4.90 -24.86
N GLY A 64 -4.00 -4.33 -25.01
CA GLY A 64 -5.23 -4.77 -24.37
C GLY A 64 -5.63 -6.19 -24.74
N ILE A 65 -5.57 -6.52 -26.02
CA ILE A 65 -5.97 -7.83 -26.57
C ILE A 65 -5.16 -8.98 -25.93
N PHE A 66 -3.92 -8.72 -25.53
CA PHE A 66 -3.06 -9.70 -24.85
C PHE A 66 -3.31 -9.80 -23.33
N GLY A 67 -4.05 -8.86 -22.74
CA GLY A 67 -4.33 -8.82 -21.29
C GLY A 67 -3.19 -8.25 -20.43
N VAL A 68 -2.23 -7.53 -21.02
CA VAL A 68 -1.04 -7.02 -20.30
C VAL A 68 -1.41 -5.96 -19.24
N HIS A 69 -2.44 -5.16 -19.50
CA HIS A 69 -2.97 -4.20 -18.54
C HIS A 69 -3.49 -4.90 -17.25
N ASN A 70 -4.08 -6.10 -17.35
CA ASN A 70 -4.49 -6.86 -16.18
C ASN A 70 -3.31 -7.40 -15.37
N PHE A 71 -2.21 -7.80 -16.02
CA PHE A 71 -0.95 -8.10 -15.32
C PHE A 71 -0.42 -6.85 -14.61
N TYR A 72 -0.50 -5.68 -15.27
CA TYR A 72 -0.15 -4.41 -14.67
C TYR A 72 -1.08 -4.03 -13.52
N ALA A 73 -2.36 -4.39 -13.47
CA ALA A 73 -3.20 -4.12 -12.30
C ALA A 73 -3.06 -5.18 -11.18
N GLY A 74 -2.31 -6.26 -11.42
CA GLY A 74 -2.17 -7.39 -10.48
C GLY A 74 -3.29 -8.44 -10.59
N TYR A 75 -4.20 -8.31 -11.56
CA TYR A 75 -5.25 -9.27 -11.84
C TYR A 75 -4.75 -10.45 -12.68
N HIS A 76 -3.82 -11.23 -12.13
CA HIS A 76 -3.18 -12.35 -12.83
C HIS A 76 -4.18 -13.39 -13.36
N GLY A 77 -5.25 -13.70 -12.62
CA GLY A 77 -6.26 -14.67 -13.06
C GLY A 77 -6.94 -14.24 -14.36
N ARG A 78 -7.43 -12.98 -14.40
CA ARG A 78 -8.05 -12.39 -15.60
C ARG A 78 -7.06 -12.29 -16.75
N ALA A 79 -5.85 -11.85 -16.46
CA ALA A 79 -4.79 -11.68 -17.45
C ALA A 79 -4.40 -13.02 -18.11
N VAL A 80 -4.28 -14.10 -17.33
CA VAL A 80 -4.00 -15.44 -17.86
C VAL A 80 -5.18 -15.98 -18.66
N CYS A 81 -6.42 -15.82 -18.18
CA CYS A 81 -7.60 -16.22 -18.95
C CYS A 81 -7.64 -15.52 -20.31
N GLN A 82 -7.39 -14.21 -20.33
CA GLN A 82 -7.39 -13.43 -21.55
C GLN A 82 -6.25 -13.85 -22.48
N LEU A 83 -5.04 -14.05 -21.96
CA LEU A 83 -3.90 -14.56 -22.73
C LEU A 83 -4.21 -15.93 -23.36
N LEU A 84 -4.80 -16.84 -22.59
CA LEU A 84 -5.17 -18.18 -23.08
C LEU A 84 -6.27 -18.12 -24.14
N ILE A 85 -7.28 -17.27 -23.97
CA ILE A 85 -8.32 -17.07 -25.00
C ILE A 85 -7.70 -16.49 -26.27
N THR A 86 -6.87 -15.45 -26.15
CA THR A 86 -6.21 -14.85 -27.31
C THR A 86 -5.22 -15.82 -27.97
N LEU A 87 -4.57 -16.71 -27.21
CA LEU A 87 -3.63 -17.69 -27.76
C LEU A 87 -4.33 -18.88 -28.43
N LEU A 88 -5.41 -19.40 -27.83
CA LEU A 88 -6.13 -20.58 -28.31
C LEU A 88 -7.18 -20.23 -29.37
N LEU A 89 -7.91 -19.13 -29.15
CA LEU A 89 -9.04 -18.70 -29.99
C LEU A 89 -8.74 -17.43 -30.78
N GLY A 90 -7.65 -16.71 -30.52
CA GLY A 90 -7.34 -15.47 -31.25
C GLY A 90 -6.90 -15.68 -32.70
N TRP A 91 -6.58 -16.92 -33.11
CA TRP A 91 -6.49 -17.26 -34.53
C TRP A 91 -7.84 -17.12 -35.26
N LEU A 92 -8.94 -17.28 -34.52
CA LEU A 92 -10.26 -16.90 -35.00
C LEU A 92 -10.45 -15.41 -34.68
N LEU A 93 -10.81 -14.62 -35.70
CA LEU A 93 -11.11 -13.18 -35.52
C LEU A 93 -12.08 -12.92 -34.35
N ILE A 94 -12.98 -13.87 -34.09
CA ILE A 94 -13.93 -13.84 -32.96
C ILE A 94 -13.24 -13.72 -31.60
N GLY A 95 -12.11 -14.43 -31.39
CA GLY A 95 -11.39 -14.44 -30.12
C GLY A 95 -10.76 -13.08 -29.83
N VAL A 96 -10.19 -12.45 -30.85
CA VAL A 96 -9.60 -11.11 -30.77
C VAL A 96 -10.66 -10.03 -30.52
N LEU A 97 -11.82 -10.12 -31.17
CA LEU A 97 -12.90 -9.15 -30.92
C LEU A 97 -13.47 -9.28 -29.51
N PHE A 98 -13.65 -10.51 -29.02
CA PHE A 98 -14.15 -10.75 -27.68
C PHE A 98 -13.17 -10.25 -26.60
N THR A 99 -11.88 -10.60 -26.71
CA THR A 99 -10.87 -10.15 -25.74
C THR A 99 -10.55 -8.66 -25.86
N GLY A 100 -10.70 -8.06 -27.05
CA GLY A 100 -10.61 -6.62 -27.25
C GLY A 100 -11.76 -5.86 -26.59
N LEU A 101 -13.00 -6.32 -26.74
CA LEU A 101 -14.16 -5.70 -26.09
C LEU A 101 -14.08 -5.87 -24.57
N TRP A 102 -13.67 -7.04 -24.09
CA TRP A 102 -13.39 -7.27 -22.67
C TRP A 102 -12.36 -6.27 -22.15
N ALA A 103 -11.22 -6.13 -22.82
CA ALA A 103 -10.16 -5.17 -22.43
C ALA A 103 -10.69 -3.73 -22.37
N LEU A 104 -11.56 -3.32 -23.30
CA LEU A 104 -12.15 -1.98 -23.30
C LEU A 104 -13.08 -1.77 -22.10
N VAL A 105 -13.90 -2.77 -21.76
CA VAL A 105 -14.77 -2.70 -20.58
C VAL A 105 -13.94 -2.62 -19.31
N GLU A 106 -12.90 -3.44 -19.18
CA GLU A 106 -12.01 -3.39 -18.00
C GLU A 106 -11.25 -2.07 -17.90
N MET A 107 -10.76 -1.52 -19.02
CA MET A 107 -10.13 -0.21 -19.06
C MET A 107 -10.99 0.90 -18.43
N ILE A 108 -12.30 0.85 -18.62
CA ILE A 108 -13.25 1.86 -18.11
C ILE A 108 -13.68 1.54 -16.68
N THR A 109 -13.92 0.27 -16.37
CA THR A 109 -14.56 -0.15 -15.11
C THR A 109 -13.56 -0.38 -13.98
N VAL A 110 -12.29 -0.65 -14.29
CA VAL A 110 -11.25 -0.94 -13.30
C VAL A 110 -10.50 0.34 -12.95
N GLU A 111 -10.69 0.81 -11.72
CA GLU A 111 -9.98 1.97 -11.17
C GLU A 111 -9.05 1.60 -10.01
N THR A 112 -9.13 0.36 -9.55
CA THR A 112 -8.43 -0.15 -8.38
C THR A 112 -7.50 -1.28 -8.78
N ASP A 113 -6.35 -1.38 -8.13
CA ASP A 113 -5.45 -2.52 -8.30
C ASP A 113 -5.89 -3.74 -7.47
N ALA A 114 -5.22 -4.87 -7.67
CA ALA A 114 -5.46 -6.09 -6.89
C ALA A 114 -5.14 -5.95 -5.39
N SER A 115 -4.43 -4.89 -5.00
CA SER A 115 -4.11 -4.54 -3.62
C SER A 115 -5.17 -3.62 -2.98
N GLY A 116 -6.21 -3.24 -3.72
CA GLY A 116 -7.28 -2.37 -3.24
C GLY A 116 -6.93 -0.87 -3.24
N VAL A 117 -5.82 -0.48 -3.87
CA VAL A 117 -5.42 0.92 -4.01
C VAL A 117 -5.94 1.50 -5.31
N GLN A 118 -6.56 2.68 -5.20
CA GLN A 118 -7.04 3.43 -6.35
C GLN A 118 -5.84 3.86 -7.22
N MET A 119 -5.92 3.56 -8.51
CA MET A 119 -4.97 4.03 -9.49
C MET A 119 -5.23 5.51 -9.76
N VAL A 120 -4.22 6.35 -9.52
CA VAL A 120 -4.24 7.80 -9.75
C VAL A 120 -3.59 8.19 -11.07
#